data_AF-A0A350CTA6-F1
#
_entry.id   AF-A0A350CTA6-F1
#
_cell.length_a   1.000
_cell.length_b   1.000
_cell.length_c   1.000
_cell.angle_alpha   90.00
_cell.angle_beta   90.00
_cell.angle_gamma   90.00
#
_symmetry.space_group_name_H-M   'P 1'
#
loop_
_entity.id
_entity.type
_entity.pdbx_description
1 polymer ?
#
loop_
_entity_poly.entity_id
_entity_poly.type
_entity_poly.pdbx_seq_one_letter_code
_entity_poly.pdbx_strand_id
1 'polypeptide(L)'
;EDSLAQPGQQVSADDWRKRWAALLPAGADHDAVLDARFEAALNALEGDRAGYARLLEANRATLLQELLRQEVANGIDSGAEFARERLKLQVEALQSSLKAGDRHGHKHGDRSGELRQLCALPALVDERTALRLEQLVMRTVREGK
;
A
#
# COMPACT_ATOMS: atom_id res chain seq x y z
N GLU A 1 -22.79 -3.44 -7.41
CA GLU A 1 -22.05 -2.20 -7.14
C GLU A 1 -22.59 -1.49 -5.89
N ASP A 2 -22.70 -2.18 -4.76
CA ASP A 2 -23.16 -1.52 -3.53
C ASP A 2 -22.52 -2.25 -2.34
N SER A 3 -21.33 -1.79 -1.92
CA SER A 3 -20.61 -2.40 -0.80
C SER A 3 -19.78 -1.38 -0.04
N LEU A 4 -20.30 -0.17 0.13
CA LEU A 4 -19.85 0.71 1.20
C LEU A 4 -20.93 0.67 2.28
N ALA A 5 -20.52 0.42 3.53
CA ALA A 5 -21.46 0.35 4.65
C ALA A 5 -22.24 1.67 4.74
N GLN A 6 -23.57 1.60 4.60
CA GLN A 6 -24.40 2.78 4.72
C GLN A 6 -24.42 3.28 6.18
N PRO A 7 -24.55 4.61 6.40
CA PRO A 7 -24.65 5.15 7.75
C PRO A 7 -25.85 4.54 8.49
N GLY A 8 -25.58 3.86 9.61
CA GLY A 8 -26.59 3.15 10.41
C GLY A 8 -26.72 1.66 10.12
N GLN A 9 -26.01 1.13 9.12
CA GLN A 9 -25.97 -0.31 8.89
C GLN A 9 -25.14 -1.00 9.96
N GLN A 10 -25.75 -1.96 10.66
CA GLN A 10 -25.07 -2.76 11.65
C GLN A 10 -24.05 -3.65 10.94
N VAL A 11 -22.78 -3.37 11.18
CA VAL A 11 -21.67 -4.10 10.58
C VAL A 11 -21.46 -5.38 11.38
N SER A 12 -21.85 -6.52 10.82
CA SER A 12 -21.58 -7.84 11.39
C SER A 12 -20.14 -8.27 11.08
N ALA A 13 -19.31 -8.46 12.11
CA ALA A 13 -17.93 -8.91 11.95
C ALA A 13 -17.87 -10.28 11.24
N ASP A 14 -18.81 -11.19 11.55
CA ASP A 14 -18.89 -12.52 10.92
C ASP A 14 -19.22 -12.44 9.43
N ASP A 15 -20.06 -11.49 9.01
CA ASP A 15 -20.37 -11.30 7.59
C ASP A 15 -19.17 -10.77 6.82
N TRP A 16 -18.39 -9.87 7.44
CA TRP A 16 -17.12 -9.42 6.85
C TRP A 16 -16.10 -10.53 6.76
N ARG A 17 -15.95 -11.37 7.80
CA ARG A 17 -15.05 -12.54 7.76
C ARG A 17 -15.42 -13.52 6.65
N LYS A 18 -16.72 -13.78 6.44
CA LYS A 18 -17.18 -14.63 5.32
C LYS A 18 -16.82 -14.03 3.95
N ARG A 19 -17.02 -12.73 3.77
CA ARG A 19 -16.66 -12.04 2.51
C ARG A 19 -15.16 -12.06 2.28
N TRP A 20 -14.38 -11.84 3.33
CA TRP A 20 -12.92 -11.89 3.28
C TRP A 20 -12.43 -13.28 2.88
N ALA A 21 -12.95 -14.34 3.50
CA ALA A 21 -12.60 -15.73 3.20
C ALA A 21 -13.02 -16.20 1.78
N ALA A 22 -13.94 -15.49 1.12
CA ALA A 22 -14.36 -15.79 -0.24
C ALA A 22 -13.46 -15.16 -1.32
N LEU A 23 -12.50 -14.31 -0.93
CA LEU A 23 -11.55 -13.72 -1.87
C LEU A 23 -10.55 -14.75 -2.39
N LEU A 24 -10.05 -14.53 -3.61
CA LEU A 24 -8.95 -15.32 -4.14
C LEU A 24 -7.66 -15.01 -3.37
N PRO A 25 -6.81 -16.01 -3.06
CA PRO A 25 -5.52 -15.78 -2.42
C PRO A 25 -4.65 -14.84 -3.24
N ALA A 26 -4.06 -13.84 -2.58
CA ALA A 26 -3.07 -12.93 -3.16
C ALA A 26 -1.64 -13.52 -3.10
N GLY A 27 -1.47 -14.65 -2.39
CA GLY A 27 -0.21 -15.34 -2.17
C GLY A 27 0.17 -15.27 -0.70
N ALA A 28 0.71 -16.37 -0.15
CA ALA A 28 0.89 -16.60 1.29
C ALA A 28 1.52 -15.41 2.04
N ASP A 29 2.45 -14.73 1.37
CA ASP A 29 3.16 -13.59 1.92
C ASP A 29 2.30 -12.31 2.06
N HIS A 30 1.46 -12.04 1.06
CA HIS A 30 0.57 -10.89 1.06
C HIS A 30 -0.68 -11.18 1.91
N ASP A 31 -1.20 -12.41 1.82
CA ASP A 31 -2.39 -12.86 2.56
C ASP A 31 -2.19 -12.66 4.07
N ALA A 32 -1.05 -13.08 4.63
CA ALA A 32 -0.78 -12.92 6.07
C ALA A 32 -0.81 -11.46 6.56
N VAL A 33 -0.34 -10.53 5.72
CA VAL A 33 -0.30 -9.10 6.06
C VAL A 33 -1.67 -8.46 5.90
N LEU A 34 -2.38 -8.81 4.84
CA LEU A 34 -3.73 -8.33 4.57
C LEU A 34 -4.72 -8.84 5.63
N ASP A 35 -4.60 -10.11 6.03
CA ASP A 35 -5.37 -10.73 7.12
C ASP A 35 -5.15 -9.99 8.43
N ALA A 36 -3.89 -9.72 8.80
CA ALA A 36 -3.58 -8.99 10.03
C ALA A 36 -4.18 -7.57 10.02
N ARG A 37 -4.13 -6.88 8.87
CA ARG A 37 -4.72 -5.54 8.71
C ARG A 37 -6.25 -5.58 8.78
N PHE A 38 -6.85 -6.61 8.20
CA PHE A 38 -8.29 -6.84 8.22
C PHE A 38 -8.79 -7.13 9.63
N GLU A 39 -8.17 -8.05 10.36
CA GLU A 39 -8.56 -8.37 11.74
C GLU A 39 -8.31 -7.18 12.69
N ALA A 40 -7.26 -6.39 12.49
CA ALA A 40 -7.06 -5.15 13.25
C ALA A 40 -8.22 -4.16 13.05
N ALA A 41 -8.73 -4.04 11.81
CA ALA A 41 -9.88 -3.20 11.52
C ALA A 41 -11.18 -3.75 12.13
N LEU A 42 -11.39 -5.07 12.10
CA LEU A 42 -12.53 -5.70 12.77
C LEU A 42 -12.50 -5.51 14.29
N ASN A 43 -11.35 -5.74 14.91
CA ASN A 43 -11.17 -5.53 16.36
C ASN A 43 -11.44 -4.07 16.76
N ALA A 44 -11.09 -3.11 15.91
CA ALA A 44 -11.39 -1.71 16.14
C ALA A 44 -12.90 -1.39 16.04
N LEU A 45 -13.68 -2.12 15.25
CA LEU A 45 -15.13 -1.93 15.18
C LEU A 45 -15.82 -2.33 16.49
N GLU A 46 -15.32 -3.36 17.17
CA GLU A 46 -15.82 -3.84 18.46
C GLU A 46 -15.20 -3.11 19.67
N GLY A 47 -14.07 -2.43 19.46
CA GLY A 47 -13.31 -1.72 20.48
C GLY A 47 -13.13 -0.23 20.17
N ASP A 48 -11.87 0.23 20.07
CA ASP A 48 -11.53 1.64 19.89
C ASP A 48 -11.55 2.08 18.42
N ARG A 49 -12.77 2.24 17.88
CA ARG A 49 -12.98 2.70 16.51
C ARG A 49 -12.38 4.08 16.25
N ALA A 50 -12.46 4.99 17.22
CA ALA A 50 -11.96 6.35 17.08
C ALA A 50 -10.42 6.40 17.10
N GLY A 51 -9.78 5.61 17.96
CA GLY A 51 -8.34 5.44 17.98
C GLY A 51 -7.81 4.85 16.67
N TYR A 52 -8.48 3.82 16.15
CA TYR A 52 -8.09 3.25 14.86
C TYR A 52 -8.26 4.23 13.70
N ALA A 53 -9.34 5.01 13.68
CA ALA A 53 -9.51 6.07 12.67
C ALA A 53 -8.37 7.11 12.71
N ARG A 54 -7.94 7.52 13.92
CA ARG A 54 -6.77 8.41 14.07
C ARG A 54 -5.47 7.78 13.59
N LEU A 55 -5.27 6.48 13.83
CA LEU A 55 -4.11 5.73 13.31
C LEU A 55 -4.10 5.76 11.78
N LEU A 56 -5.25 5.49 11.14
CA LEU A 56 -5.35 5.49 9.68
C LEU A 56 -5.04 6.87 9.09
N GLU A 57 -5.52 7.95 9.70
CA GLU A 57 -5.20 9.32 9.28
C GLU A 57 -3.71 9.64 9.48
N ALA A 58 -3.14 9.28 10.64
CA ALA A 58 -1.72 9.53 10.94
C ALA A 58 -0.77 8.85 9.95
N ASN A 59 -1.14 7.66 9.46
CA ASN A 59 -0.35 6.92 8.48
C ASN A 59 -0.53 7.40 7.03
N ARG A 60 -1.45 8.33 6.75
CA ARG A 60 -1.72 8.81 5.38
C ARG A 60 -0.48 9.43 4.73
N ALA A 61 0.27 10.24 5.46
CA ALA A 61 1.49 10.86 4.95
C ALA A 61 2.57 9.81 4.64
N THR A 62 2.76 8.83 5.53
CA THR A 62 3.71 7.73 5.32
C THR A 62 3.32 6.88 4.11
N LEU A 63 2.03 6.57 3.94
CA LEU A 63 1.54 5.84 2.78
C LEU A 63 1.87 6.56 1.48
N LEU A 64 1.60 7.87 1.41
CA LEU A 64 1.85 8.67 0.21
C LEU A 64 3.34 8.73 -0.14
N GLN A 65 4.20 8.83 0.87
CA GLN A 65 5.65 8.83 0.68
C GLN A 65 6.17 7.48 0.17
N GLU A 66 5.73 6.38 0.79
CA GLU A 66 6.14 5.04 0.37
C GLU A 66 5.58 4.67 -1.02
N LEU A 67 4.34 5.05 -1.31
CA LEU A 67 3.75 4.92 -2.64
C LEU A 67 4.57 5.68 -3.69
N LEU A 68 4.92 6.95 -3.43
CA LEU A 68 5.74 7.74 -4.34
C LEU A 68 7.11 7.10 -4.56
N ARG A 69 7.77 6.62 -3.49
CA ARG A 69 9.05 5.92 -3.60
C ARG A 69 8.95 4.70 -4.51
N GLN A 70 7.91 3.89 -4.35
CA GLN A 70 7.69 2.70 -5.17
C GLN A 70 7.33 3.06 -6.62
N GLU A 71 6.54 4.11 -6.85
CA GLU A 71 6.26 4.61 -8.20
C GLU A 71 7.56 5.02 -8.91
N VAL A 72 8.44 5.78 -8.24
CA VAL A 72 9.75 6.16 -8.79
C VAL A 72 10.61 4.93 -9.10
N ALA A 73 10.67 3.97 -8.18
CA ALA A 73 11.44 2.75 -8.37
C ALA A 73 10.94 1.89 -9.54
N ASN A 74 9.64 1.90 -9.82
CA ASN A 74 9.01 1.16 -10.91
C ASN A 74 8.84 2.01 -12.20
N GLY A 75 9.33 3.26 -12.21
CA GLY A 75 9.22 4.16 -13.36
C GLY A 75 7.78 4.57 -13.71
N ILE A 76 6.88 4.58 -12.72
CA ILE A 76 5.47 4.96 -12.85
C ILE A 76 5.34 6.48 -12.71
N ASP A 77 4.46 7.09 -13.50
CA ASP A 77 4.14 8.51 -13.37
C ASP A 77 3.14 8.76 -12.23
N SER A 78 3.65 9.33 -11.14
CA SER A 78 2.87 9.77 -9.97
C SER A 78 1.92 10.96 -10.23
N GLY A 79 2.08 11.70 -11.34
CA GLY A 79 1.36 12.96 -11.61
C GLY A 79 2.21 14.23 -11.43
N ALA A 80 1.67 15.37 -11.86
CA ALA A 80 2.41 16.63 -11.93
C ALA A 80 2.70 17.25 -10.55
N GLU A 81 1.80 17.09 -9.59
CA GLU A 81 1.97 17.64 -8.24
C GLU A 81 3.14 17.01 -7.46
N PHE A 82 3.52 15.77 -7.79
CA PHE A 82 4.66 15.08 -7.19
C PHE A 82 5.98 15.29 -7.95
N ALA A 83 6.00 16.13 -9.00
CA ALA A 83 7.18 16.28 -9.86
C ALA A 83 8.45 16.68 -9.09
N ARG A 84 8.33 17.57 -8.09
CA ARG A 84 9.46 17.99 -7.26
C ARG A 84 9.98 16.87 -6.35
N GLU A 85 9.07 16.18 -5.66
CA GLU A 85 9.41 15.09 -4.74
C GLU A 85 9.98 13.88 -5.48
N ARG A 86 9.38 13.53 -6.63
CA ARG A 86 9.90 12.52 -7.54
C ARG A 86 11.30 12.85 -8.01
N LEU A 87 11.55 14.08 -8.46
CA LEU A 87 12.88 14.49 -8.92
C LEU A 87 13.90 14.36 -7.79
N LYS A 88 13.53 14.77 -6.56
CA LYS A 88 14.39 14.62 -5.38
C LYS A 88 14.75 13.14 -5.13
N LEU A 89 13.77 12.25 -5.12
CA LEU A 89 13.99 10.81 -4.92
C LEU A 89 14.85 10.20 -6.04
N GLN A 90 14.63 10.61 -7.30
CA GLN A 90 15.45 10.18 -8.43
C GLN A 90 16.90 10.62 -8.28
N VAL A 91 17.15 11.87 -7.86
CA VAL A 91 18.50 12.39 -7.60
C VAL A 91 19.15 11.64 -6.44
N GLU A 92 18.43 11.38 -5.34
CA GLU A 92 18.93 10.62 -4.20
C GLU A 92 19.33 9.18 -4.59
N ALA A 93 18.52 8.51 -5.43
CA ALA A 93 18.80 7.18 -5.95
C ALA A 93 20.05 7.17 -6.86
N LEU A 94 20.19 8.17 -7.74
CA LEU A 94 21.38 8.33 -8.59
C LEU A 94 22.63 8.61 -7.76
N GLN A 95 22.55 9.52 -6.78
CA GLN A 95 23.67 9.83 -5.88
C GLN A 95 24.09 8.60 -5.06
N SER A 96 23.12 7.81 -4.59
CA SER A 96 23.38 6.56 -3.87
C SER A 96 24.06 5.54 -4.77
N SER A 97 23.62 5.41 -6.02
CA SER A 97 24.21 4.51 -7.02
C SER A 97 25.65 4.91 -7.37
N LEU A 98 25.91 6.21 -7.53
CA LEU A 98 27.25 6.75 -7.79
C LEU A 98 28.18 6.55 -6.58
N LYS A 99 27.69 6.79 -5.36
CA LYS A 99 28.44 6.54 -4.12
C LYS A 99 28.74 5.05 -3.89
N ALA A 100 27.83 4.17 -4.32
CA ALA A 100 28.01 2.73 -4.23
C ALA A 100 29.06 2.17 -5.20
N GLY A 101 29.49 2.98 -6.20
CA GLY A 101 30.69 2.78 -7.01
C GLY A 101 30.85 1.36 -7.56
N ASP A 102 30.23 1.08 -8.70
CA ASP A 102 30.57 -0.03 -9.62
C ASP A 102 30.71 -1.45 -9.01
N ARG A 103 30.21 -1.67 -7.79
CA ARG A 103 30.18 -2.98 -7.14
C ARG A 103 28.77 -3.54 -7.17
N HIS A 104 28.55 -4.37 -8.19
CA HIS A 104 27.39 -5.21 -8.45
C HIS A 104 26.18 -4.50 -9.07
N GLY A 105 25.93 -4.87 -10.33
CA GLY A 105 24.74 -4.49 -11.08
C GLY A 105 23.47 -4.74 -10.28
N HIS A 106 22.54 -3.79 -10.40
CA HIS A 106 21.15 -3.85 -9.99
C HIS A 106 20.79 -5.14 -9.25
N LYS A 107 21.15 -5.22 -7.97
CA LYS A 107 20.40 -6.08 -7.07
C LYS A 107 19.02 -5.44 -7.09
N HIS A 108 18.10 -6.03 -7.86
CA HIS A 108 16.67 -5.85 -7.70
C HIS A 108 16.38 -6.17 -6.23
N GLY A 109 16.57 -5.17 -5.36
CA GLY A 109 16.20 -5.22 -3.97
C GLY A 109 14.74 -5.64 -3.93
N ASP A 110 14.43 -6.57 -3.03
CA ASP A 110 13.19 -7.32 -2.93
C ASP A 110 11.94 -6.45 -3.17
N ARG A 111 11.56 -6.29 -4.45
CA ARG A 111 10.42 -5.49 -4.90
C ARG A 111 9.10 -6.08 -4.39
N SER A 112 9.10 -7.39 -4.12
CA SER A 112 7.96 -8.08 -3.51
C SER A 112 7.82 -7.71 -2.03
N GLY A 113 8.95 -7.56 -1.31
CA GLY A 113 8.98 -7.06 0.06
C GLY A 113 8.48 -5.62 0.20
N GLU A 114 8.78 -4.73 -0.76
CA GLU A 114 8.31 -3.34 -0.72
C GLU A 114 6.79 -3.23 -0.88
N LEU A 115 6.19 -3.96 -1.84
CA LEU A 115 4.74 -3.98 -2.01
C LEU A 115 4.05 -4.57 -0.77
N ARG A 116 4.59 -5.65 -0.22
CA ARG A 116 4.11 -6.29 1.02
C ARG A 116 4.11 -5.30 2.19
N GLN A 117 5.17 -4.50 2.34
CA GLN A 117 5.23 -3.45 3.37
C GLN A 117 4.18 -2.37 3.17
N LEU A 118 3.92 -1.96 1.92
CA LEU A 118 2.87 -1.01 1.60
C LEU A 118 1.48 -1.57 1.93
N CYS A 119 1.24 -2.85 1.63
CA CYS A 119 0.03 -3.56 2.02
C CYS A 119 -0.12 -3.70 3.55
N ALA A 120 0.97 -3.71 4.31
CA ALA A 120 0.92 -3.78 5.77
C ALA A 120 0.46 -2.49 6.43
N LEU A 121 0.62 -1.34 5.76
CA LEU A 121 0.38 -0.03 6.36
C LEU A 121 -1.14 0.27 6.42
N PRO A 122 -1.73 0.39 7.63
CA PRO A 122 -3.12 0.79 7.75
C PRO A 122 -3.23 2.31 7.61
N ALA A 123 -3.79 2.79 6.50
CA ALA A 123 -3.92 4.22 6.22
C ALA A 123 -5.23 4.56 5.51
N LEU A 124 -5.68 5.82 5.64
CA LEU A 124 -6.81 6.34 4.85
C LEU A 124 -6.37 6.62 3.42
N VAL A 125 -7.22 6.22 2.48
CA VAL A 125 -6.95 6.28 1.04
C VAL A 125 -8.12 7.02 0.39
N ASP A 126 -7.82 8.13 -0.28
CA ASP A 126 -8.78 8.77 -1.18
C ASP A 126 -8.80 8.07 -2.55
N GLU A 127 -9.81 8.38 -3.36
CA GLU A 127 -10.00 7.76 -4.67
C GLU A 127 -8.76 7.86 -5.57
N ARG A 128 -8.09 9.01 -5.55
CA ARG A 128 -6.87 9.23 -6.32
C ARG A 128 -5.74 8.32 -5.88
N THR A 129 -5.53 8.19 -4.57
CA THR A 129 -4.48 7.34 -4.00
C THR A 129 -4.80 5.86 -4.26
N ALA A 130 -6.08 5.48 -4.26
CA ALA A 130 -6.50 4.13 -4.62
C ALA A 130 -6.14 3.78 -6.07
N LEU A 131 -6.39 4.69 -7.02
CA LEU A 131 -6.02 4.49 -8.43
C LEU A 131 -4.49 4.34 -8.63
N ARG A 132 -3.70 5.11 -7.89
CA ARG A 132 -2.23 5.02 -7.92
C ARG A 132 -1.73 3.69 -7.37
N LEU A 133 -2.31 3.23 -6.26
CA LEU A 133 -2.01 1.91 -5.69
C LEU A 133 -2.37 0.78 -6.66
N GLU A 134 -3.52 0.87 -7.33
CA GLU A 134 -3.93 -0.10 -8.34
C GLU A 134 -2.94 -0.17 -9.52
N GLN A 135 -2.52 0.99 -10.05
CA GLN A 135 -1.53 1.06 -11.12
C GLN A 135 -0.19 0.43 -10.69
N LEU A 136 0.25 0.71 -9.46
CA LEU A 136 1.46 0.11 -8.89
C LEU A 136 1.35 -1.42 -8.81
N VAL A 137 0.26 -1.95 -8.26
CA VAL A 137 0.01 -3.40 -8.16
C VAL A 137 -0.01 -4.06 -9.54
N MET A 138 -0.70 -3.46 -10.52
CA MET A 138 -0.76 -4.00 -11.88
C MET A 138 0.62 -4.01 -12.55
N ARG A 139 1.45 -3.01 -12.28
CA ARG A 139 2.82 -2.94 -12.81
C ARG A 139 3.72 -4.00 -12.19
N THR A 140 3.70 -4.15 -10.87
CA THR A 140 4.54 -5.13 -10.15
C THR A 140 4.17 -6.57 -10.48
N VAL A 141 2.88 -6.88 -10.65
CA VAL A 141 2.42 -8.20 -11.11
C VAL A 141 2.88 -8.51 -12.53
N ARG A 142 2.90 -7.51 -13.42
CA ARG A 142 3.38 -7.69 -14.81
C ARG A 142 4.89 -7.94 -14.88
N GLU A 143 5.67 -7.31 -14.02
CA GLU A 143 7.13 -7.48 -13.97
C GLU A 143 7.59 -8.71 -13.18
N GLY A 144 6.71 -9.32 -12.38
CA GLY A 144 6.97 -10.55 -11.62
C GLY A 144 6.70 -11.86 -12.38
N LYS A 145 6.25 -11.79 -13.64
CA LYS A 145 6.11 -12.93 -14.56
C LYS A 145 7.24 -12.94 -15.57
#